data_AF-A0A950EJE1-F1
#
_entry.id   AF-A0A950EJE1-F1
#
_cell.length_a   1.000
_cell.length_b   1.000
_cell.length_c   1.000
_cell.angle_alpha   90.00
_cell.angle_beta   90.00
_cell.angle_gamma   90.00
#
_symmetry.space_group_name_H-M   'P 1'
#
loop_
_entity.id
_entity.type
_entity.pdbx_description
1 polymer ?
#
loop_
_entity_poly.entity_id
_entity_poly.type
_entity_poly.pdbx_seq_one_letter_code
_entity_poly.pdbx_strand_id
1 'polypeptide(L)'
;LAPPGYHLFVDRGSLSLSTGEPERFSRPSIDVLFDSVADSYADDAVGVILTGASDDGAQGLGRIHRFGGITVVQEPATAERRTMPDAALAASGAHRVLALDEIAPFLVKVCTG
;
A
#
# COMPACT_ATOMS: atom_id res chain seq x y z
N LEU A 1 3.23 -0.84 13.44
CA LEU A 1 4.33 -1.01 12.45
C LEU A 1 4.63 -2.49 12.32
N ALA A 2 4.86 -2.99 11.11
CA ALA A 2 5.23 -4.39 10.89
C ALA A 2 6.64 -4.67 11.47
N PRO A 3 6.81 -5.69 12.32
CA PRO A 3 8.11 -6.01 12.89
C PRO A 3 9.03 -6.65 11.83
N PRO A 4 10.34 -6.35 11.84
CA PRO A 4 11.31 -7.01 10.97
C PRO A 4 11.25 -8.53 11.11
N GLY A 5 11.39 -9.26 10.00
CA GLY A 5 11.37 -10.71 10.03
C GLY A 5 9.98 -11.35 10.15
N TYR A 6 8.90 -10.56 10.06
CA TYR A 6 7.53 -11.07 9.91
C TYR A 6 6.80 -10.38 8.76
N HIS A 7 5.95 -11.12 8.07
CA HIS A 7 4.87 -10.52 7.28
C HIS A 7 3.74 -10.13 8.22
N LEU A 8 3.16 -8.94 8.00
CA LEU A 8 1.97 -8.47 8.70
C LEU A 8 0.77 -8.71 7.80
N PHE A 9 -0.19 -9.47 8.29
CA PHE A 9 -1.48 -9.68 7.64
C PHE A 9 -2.57 -8.93 8.40
N VAL A 10 -3.55 -8.44 7.65
CA VAL A 10 -4.74 -7.78 8.15
C VAL A 10 -5.94 -8.70 7.95
N ASP A 11 -6.75 -8.82 8.99
CA ASP A 11 -8.10 -9.38 8.95
C ASP A 11 -9.07 -8.39 9.60
N ARG A 12 -10.38 -8.57 9.41
CA ARG A 12 -11.39 -7.69 10.01
C ARG A 12 -11.29 -7.70 11.54
N GLY A 13 -10.81 -6.60 12.11
CA GLY A 13 -10.65 -6.41 13.55
C GLY A 13 -9.41 -7.06 14.17
N SER A 14 -8.49 -7.63 13.38
CA SER A 14 -7.27 -8.22 13.93
C SER A 14 -6.05 -8.09 13.01
N LEU A 15 -4.87 -8.26 13.60
CA LEU A 15 -3.59 -8.31 12.91
C LEU A 15 -2.91 -9.63 13.24
N SER A 16 -2.27 -10.24 12.25
CA SER A 16 -1.49 -11.46 12.46
C SER A 16 -0.09 -11.35 11.85
N LEU A 17 0.84 -12.09 12.44
CA LEU A 17 2.24 -12.12 12.03
C LEU A 17 2.58 -13.50 11.51
N SER A 18 3.27 -13.55 10.37
CA SER A 18 3.72 -14.80 9.75
C SER A 18 5.22 -14.80 9.55
N THR A 19 5.86 -15.93 9.87
CA THR A 19 7.25 -16.23 9.51
C THR A 19 7.33 -17.05 8.22
N GLY A 20 6.30 -16.99 7.37
CA GLY A 20 6.27 -17.60 6.04
C GLY A 20 7.45 -17.15 5.16
N GLU A 21 7.53 -17.76 3.98
CA GLU A 21 8.60 -17.48 3.02
C GLU A 21 8.66 -15.98 2.67
N PRO A 22 9.86 -15.40 2.53
CA PRO A 22 10.00 -14.01 2.13
C PRO A 22 9.41 -13.79 0.73
N GLU A 23 8.56 -12.77 0.59
CA GLU A 23 8.09 -12.31 -0.70
C GLU A 23 9.20 -11.48 -1.37
N ARG A 24 9.68 -11.91 -2.54
CA ARG A 24 10.77 -11.25 -3.28
C ARG A 24 12.01 -10.96 -2.41
N PHE A 25 12.38 -11.91 -1.55
CA PHE A 25 13.49 -11.80 -0.58
C PHE A 25 13.29 -10.78 0.55
N SER A 26 12.12 -10.14 0.66
CA SER A 26 11.82 -9.17 1.71
C SER A 26 10.85 -9.73 2.75
N ARG A 27 11.10 -9.36 4.00
CA ARG A 27 10.18 -9.61 5.13
C ARG A 27 10.36 -8.53 6.21
N PRO A 28 9.42 -7.59 6.36
CA PRO A 28 8.06 -7.57 5.79
C PRO A 28 8.00 -7.27 4.28
N SER A 29 6.87 -7.63 3.67
CA SER A 29 6.49 -7.20 2.31
C SER A 29 5.21 -6.38 2.37
N ILE A 30 5.19 -5.28 1.62
CA ILE A 30 4.04 -4.40 1.44
C ILE A 30 2.99 -5.06 0.55
N ASP A 31 3.41 -5.79 -0.49
CA ASP A 31 2.48 -6.55 -1.34
C ASP A 31 1.66 -7.55 -0.51
N VAL A 32 2.30 -8.30 0.40
CA VAL A 32 1.61 -9.24 1.30
C VAL A 32 0.61 -8.53 2.22
N LEU A 33 1.01 -7.38 2.77
CA LEU A 33 0.11 -6.57 3.60
C LEU A 33 -1.11 -6.12 2.80
N PHE A 34 -0.89 -5.52 1.63
CA PHE A 34 -1.96 -5.00 0.78
C PHE A 34 -2.87 -6.09 0.23
N ASP A 35 -2.34 -7.28 -0.07
CA ASP A 35 -3.15 -8.42 -0.46
C ASP A 35 -4.13 -8.81 0.64
N SER A 36 -3.68 -8.87 1.89
CA SER A 36 -4.56 -9.21 3.02
C SER A 36 -5.60 -8.11 3.31
N VAL A 37 -5.24 -6.84 3.09
CA VAL A 37 -6.17 -5.71 3.19
C VAL A 37 -7.23 -5.78 2.09
N ALA A 38 -6.84 -6.04 0.85
CA ALA A 38 -7.75 -6.13 -0.29
C ALA A 38 -8.78 -7.26 -0.08
N ASP A 39 -8.36 -8.42 0.41
CA ASP A 39 -9.28 -9.53 0.73
C ASP A 39 -10.22 -9.20 1.89
N SER A 40 -9.73 -8.49 2.91
CA SER A 40 -10.49 -8.27 4.15
C SER A 40 -11.46 -7.09 4.07
N TYR A 41 -11.08 -6.02 3.36
CA TYR A 41 -11.81 -4.76 3.35
C TYR A 41 -12.36 -4.36 1.97
N ALA A 42 -11.85 -4.92 0.87
CA ALA A 42 -12.30 -4.61 -0.48
C ALA A 42 -12.40 -3.09 -0.75
N ASP A 43 -13.60 -2.58 -0.98
CA ASP A 43 -13.90 -1.17 -1.28
C ASP A 43 -13.84 -0.24 -0.04
N ASP A 44 -13.78 -0.81 1.17
CA ASP A 44 -13.56 -0.09 2.43
C ASP A 44 -12.07 0.17 2.72
N ALA A 45 -11.18 -0.19 1.79
CA ALA A 45 -9.73 -0.01 1.92
C ALA A 45 -9.23 1.28 1.26
N VAL A 46 -8.27 1.95 1.92
CA VAL A 46 -7.42 2.99 1.33
C VAL A 46 -5.97 2.55 1.38
N GLY A 47 -5.37 2.26 0.22
CA GLY A 47 -3.96 1.92 0.07
C GLY A 47 -3.13 3.15 -0.28
N VAL A 48 -1.99 3.34 0.39
CA VAL A 48 -1.09 4.48 0.16
C VAL A 48 0.35 3.98 -0.06
N ILE A 49 0.96 4.33 -1.19
CA ILE A 49 2.39 4.15 -1.44
C ILE A 49 3.10 5.49 -1.36
N LEU A 50 4.21 5.50 -0.62
CA LEU A 50 5.09 6.66 -0.45
C LEU A 50 6.45 6.41 -1.12
N THR A 51 7.36 7.38 -0.97
CA THR A 51 8.78 7.26 -1.33
C THR A 51 9.40 5.93 -0.88
N GLY A 52 10.20 5.31 -1.75
CA GLY A 52 10.82 4.02 -1.49
C GLY A 52 11.76 3.57 -2.61
N ALA A 53 12.68 2.67 -2.29
CA ALA A 53 13.75 2.22 -3.17
C ALA A 53 13.54 0.82 -3.79
N SER A 54 12.33 0.26 -3.67
CA SER A 54 11.94 -1.05 -4.22
C SER A 54 10.60 -0.94 -4.97
N ASP A 55 10.17 -2.03 -5.61
CA ASP A 55 8.84 -2.14 -6.25
C ASP A 55 7.80 -2.86 -5.36
N ASP A 56 8.18 -3.25 -4.14
CA ASP A 56 7.30 -3.91 -3.17
C ASP A 56 6.13 -3.00 -2.78
N GLY A 57 4.92 -3.54 -2.90
CA GLY A 57 3.66 -2.83 -2.70
C GLY A 57 2.97 -2.39 -3.98
N ALA A 58 3.65 -2.44 -5.14
CA ALA A 58 3.05 -2.06 -6.43
C ALA A 58 1.92 -3.03 -6.84
N GLN A 59 2.12 -4.33 -6.67
CA GLN A 59 1.13 -5.34 -7.06
C GLN A 59 -0.05 -5.37 -6.09
N GLY A 60 0.23 -5.32 -4.79
CA GLY A 60 -0.77 -5.26 -3.74
C GLY A 60 -1.62 -3.98 -3.84
N LEU A 61 -1.02 -2.84 -4.21
CA LEU A 61 -1.79 -1.61 -4.44
C LEU A 61 -2.71 -1.76 -5.65
N GLY A 62 -2.22 -2.39 -6.73
CA GLY A 62 -3.05 -2.79 -7.87
C GLY A 62 -4.20 -3.71 -7.47
N ARG A 63 -4.00 -4.58 -6.48
CA ARG A 63 -5.05 -5.45 -5.95
C ARG A 63 -6.10 -4.70 -5.15
N ILE A 64 -5.69 -3.76 -4.28
CA ILE A 64 -6.63 -2.85 -3.59
C ILE A 64 -7.48 -2.11 -4.63
N HIS A 65 -6.86 -1.56 -5.68
CA HIS A 65 -7.59 -0.88 -6.76
C HIS A 65 -8.61 -1.80 -7.45
N ARG A 66 -8.19 -3.02 -7.81
CA ARG A 66 -9.07 -4.01 -8.46
C ARG A 66 -10.27 -4.43 -7.60
N PHE A 67 -10.13 -4.39 -6.28
CA PHE A 67 -11.19 -4.74 -5.33
C PHE A 67 -12.09 -3.54 -4.95
N GLY A 68 -11.89 -2.39 -5.59
CA GLY A 68 -12.73 -1.19 -5.41
C GLY A 68 -12.19 -0.21 -4.37
N GLY A 69 -11.07 -0.51 -3.72
CA GLY A 69 -10.44 0.38 -2.75
C GLY A 69 -9.82 1.63 -3.39
N ILE A 70 -9.65 2.66 -2.56
CA ILE A 70 -8.98 3.90 -2.96
C ILE A 70 -7.47 3.68 -2.94
N THR A 71 -6.77 4.13 -3.99
CA THR A 71 -5.32 4.01 -4.09
C THR A 71 -4.68 5.37 -4.27
N VAL A 72 -3.69 5.65 -3.43
CA VAL A 72 -2.95 6.92 -3.41
C VAL A 72 -1.47 6.61 -3.59
N VAL A 73 -0.83 7.34 -4.49
CA VAL A 73 0.62 7.29 -4.68
C VAL A 73 1.18 8.68 -4.44
N GLN A 74 2.25 8.78 -3.66
CA GLN A 74 3.00 10.02 -3.52
C GLN A 74 3.53 10.48 -4.89
N GLU A 75 3.34 11.75 -5.22
CA GLU A 75 3.87 12.38 -6.43
C GLU A 75 5.38 12.10 -6.57
N PRO A 76 5.80 11.30 -7.59
CA PRO A 76 7.19 10.90 -7.77
C PRO A 76 8.17 12.08 -7.82
N ALA A 77 7.74 13.24 -8.33
CA ALA A 77 8.57 14.45 -8.38
C ALA A 77 8.92 15.02 -6.99
N THR A 78 8.15 14.68 -5.95
CA THR A 78 8.37 15.11 -4.56
C THR A 78 8.96 14.01 -3.66
N ALA A 79 9.14 12.80 -4.19
CA ALA A 79 9.64 11.65 -3.45
C ALA A 79 11.17 11.67 -3.32
N GLU A 80 11.70 11.31 -2.14
CA GLU A 80 13.15 11.15 -1.93
C GLU A 80 13.72 9.99 -2.78
N ARG A 81 12.91 8.95 -2.96
CA ARG A 81 13.15 7.79 -3.82
C ARG A 81 11.89 7.51 -4.61
N ARG A 82 11.98 7.79 -5.92
CA ARG A 82 10.86 7.65 -6.86
C ARG A 82 10.57 6.21 -7.30
N THR A 83 11.46 5.26 -7.03
CA THR A 83 11.35 3.86 -7.51
C THR A 83 10.01 3.23 -7.12
N MET A 84 9.62 3.31 -5.85
CA MET A 84 8.38 2.71 -5.36
C MET A 84 7.12 3.42 -5.88
N PRO A 85 7.04 4.77 -5.84
CA PRO A 85 5.95 5.49 -6.52
C PRO A 85 5.82 5.16 -8.02
N ASP A 86 6.91 5.18 -8.79
CA ASP A 86 6.88 4.88 -10.23
C ASP A 86 6.37 3.45 -10.49
N ALA A 87 6.84 2.47 -9.70
CA ALA A 87 6.38 1.09 -9.80
C ALA A 87 4.88 0.95 -9.47
N ALA A 88 4.41 1.62 -8.43
CA ALA A 88 3.00 1.62 -8.04
C ALA A 88 2.10 2.25 -9.10
N LEU A 89 2.53 3.34 -9.75
CA LEU A 89 1.80 3.96 -10.87
C LEU A 89 1.72 3.02 -12.07
N ALA A 90 2.83 2.37 -12.41
CA ALA A 90 2.89 1.42 -13.53
C ALA A 90 2.00 0.20 -13.32
N ALA A 91 1.86 -0.29 -12.08
CA ALA A 91 1.08 -1.48 -11.76
C ALA A 91 -0.42 -1.20 -11.51
N SER A 92 -0.75 -0.12 -10.80
CA SER A 92 -2.09 0.08 -10.24
C SER A 92 -2.98 1.06 -11.02
N GLY A 93 -2.41 1.94 -11.85
CA GLY A 93 -3.17 3.06 -12.42
C GLY A 93 -3.84 3.91 -11.33
N ALA A 94 -3.08 4.24 -10.28
CA ALA A 94 -3.55 4.82 -9.03
C ALA A 94 -4.68 5.85 -9.16
N HIS A 95 -5.68 5.78 -8.27
CA HIS A 95 -6.78 6.73 -8.26
C HIS A 95 -6.31 8.17 -8.04
N ARG A 96 -5.29 8.38 -7.20
CA ARG A 96 -4.77 9.71 -6.86
C ARG A 96 -3.25 9.71 -6.82
N VAL A 97 -2.67 10.73 -7.45
CA VAL A 97 -1.25 11.09 -7.31
C VAL A 97 -1.20 12.42 -6.57
N LEU A 98 -0.61 12.45 -5.38
CA LEU A 98 -0.70 13.59 -4.46
C LEU A 98 0.68 13.96 -3.91
N ALA A 99 0.94 15.25 -3.70
CA ALA A 99 2.09 15.67 -2.91
C ALA A 99 1.96 15.17 -1.45
N LEU A 100 3.09 15.00 -0.76
CA LEU A 100 3.12 14.40 0.58
C LEU A 100 2.23 15.13 1.59
N ASP A 101 2.15 16.45 1.50
CA ASP A 101 1.33 17.34 2.35
C ASP A 101 -0.17 17.30 2.01
N GLU A 102 -0.55 16.80 0.84
CA GLU A 102 -1.95 16.64 0.42
C GLU A 102 -2.54 15.28 0.83
N ILE A 103 -1.70 14.27 1.10
CA ILE A 103 -2.15 12.91 1.44
C ILE A 103 -2.95 12.91 2.75
N ALA A 104 -2.47 13.55 3.81
CA ALA A 104 -3.16 13.53 5.10
C ALA A 104 -4.55 14.20 5.05
N PRO A 105 -4.72 15.42 4.49
CA PRO A 105 -6.04 16.02 4.26
C PRO A 105 -6.97 15.14 3.42
N PHE A 106 -6.43 14.47 2.41
CA PHE A 106 -7.20 13.54 1.58
C PHE A 106 -7.72 12.34 2.39
N LEU A 107 -6.85 11.71 3.20
CA LEU A 107 -7.23 10.57 4.05
C LEU A 107 -8.33 10.94 5.04
N VAL A 108 -8.23 12.10 5.69
CA VAL A 108 -9.30 12.60 6.59
C VAL A 108 -10.61 12.69 5.83
N LYS A 109 -10.62 13.30 4.64
CA LYS A 109 -11.83 13.47 3.83
C LYS A 109 -12.50 12.15 3.45
N VAL A 110 -11.74 11.11 3.12
CA VAL A 110 -12.31 9.84 2.62
C VAL A 110 -12.65 8.85 3.73
N CYS A 111 -12.03 8.93 4.90
CA CYS A 111 -12.29 8.01 6.01
C CYS A 111 -13.33 8.53 7.03
N THR A 112 -13.71 9.81 6.99
CA THR A 112 -14.77 10.37 7.85
C THR A 112 -16.10 10.57 7.14
N GLY A 113 -16.22 10.07 5.91
CA GLY A 113 -17.42 10.19 5.07
C GLY A 113 -18.46 9.11 5.32
#